data_AF-A0A2S9SUE8-F1
#
_entry.id   AF-A0A2S9SUE8-F1
#
_cell.length_a   1.000
_cell.length_b   1.000
_cell.length_c   1.000
_cell.angle_alpha   90.00
_cell.angle_beta   90.00
_cell.angle_gamma   90.00
#
_symmetry.space_group_name_H-M   'P 1'
#
loop_
_entity.id
_entity.type
_entity.pdbx_description
1 polymer ?
#
loop_
_entity_poly.entity_id
_entity_poly.type
_entity_poly.pdbx_seq_one_letter_code
_entity_poly.pdbx_strand_id
1 'polypeptide(L)'
;MKFIFSRLFLIFVAIFVASNLNAKEGKVIGSSSHEIPSWFKDSFLDISEDIEEASEKNKHFMIFLDFEGCPYCSKMLKESFEEDNKTSQFIKNNFDVIELNVKGSRELTWVDGDVLTEKDLTEKLKIQYSPTLIIFNSNKEIVARVNGYRNSTDFQYILDFIQTKSYEKIDFTTYLSSVNKKDTYAFIPNKMFKELNDLSKIKTPVAIIFEDKSCIQCDHFHNKILTNKDVIDEFSKFTIIRVDANSTKELILPTGEKTTPKSLVEKMNLDYRPGILLYNDKKLISTIDALLFPFHFKEVLRYVSGKHYVQYPKTYLDYLRVRQDELLKQGIDINVAE
;
A
#
# COMPACT_ATOMS: atom_id res chain seq x y z
N MET A 1 -27.10 75.99 -23.38
CA MET A 1 -27.13 75.27 -22.08
C MET A 1 -26.29 74.01 -22.26
N LYS A 2 -25.00 74.05 -21.93
CA LYS A 2 -24.41 73.41 -20.73
C LYS A 2 -24.65 71.90 -20.72
N PHE A 3 -23.68 71.08 -21.13
CA PHE A 3 -22.54 70.58 -20.33
C PHE A 3 -22.83 69.12 -19.91
N ILE A 4 -21.80 68.26 -20.01
CA ILE A 4 -21.63 66.96 -19.33
C ILE A 4 -22.43 65.81 -19.93
N PHE A 5 -21.82 64.99 -20.79
CA PHE A 5 -21.98 63.52 -20.78
C PHE A 5 -20.87 62.80 -21.58
N SER A 6 -19.63 63.33 -21.53
CA SER A 6 -18.48 62.83 -22.29
C SER A 6 -17.42 62.11 -21.43
N ARG A 7 -17.76 61.61 -20.23
CA ARG A 7 -16.77 61.01 -19.31
C ARG A 7 -17.28 59.81 -18.50
N LEU A 8 -18.05 58.91 -19.10
CA LEU A 8 -18.50 57.70 -18.39
C LEU A 8 -18.47 56.41 -19.24
N PHE A 9 -17.51 56.27 -20.15
CA PHE A 9 -17.32 55.01 -20.90
C PHE A 9 -15.85 54.60 -21.06
N LEU A 10 -14.97 55.06 -20.16
CA LEU A 10 -13.54 54.75 -20.19
C LEU A 10 -12.98 54.30 -18.83
N ILE A 11 -13.86 53.84 -17.91
CA ILE A 11 -13.47 53.28 -16.61
C ILE A 11 -14.23 51.95 -16.38
N PHE A 12 -14.25 51.08 -17.39
CA PHE A 12 -14.69 49.68 -17.21
C PHE A 12 -13.72 48.65 -17.82
N VAL A 13 -12.56 49.09 -18.30
CA VAL A 13 -11.55 48.23 -18.96
C VAL A 13 -10.25 48.12 -18.13
N ALA A 14 -10.18 48.73 -16.94
CA ALA A 14 -8.95 48.79 -16.14
C ALA A 14 -9.03 48.08 -14.76
N ILE A 15 -9.95 47.13 -14.59
CA ILE A 15 -9.97 46.20 -13.43
C ILE A 15 -10.05 44.77 -13.94
N PHE A 16 -9.17 44.45 -14.88
CA PHE A 16 -8.69 43.07 -15.09
C PHE A 16 -7.16 43.11 -14.96
N VAL A 17 -6.66 43.90 -14.00
CA VAL A 17 -5.30 43.71 -13.49
C VAL A 17 -5.34 42.37 -12.79
N ALA A 18 -4.74 41.40 -13.46
CA ALA A 18 -4.51 40.06 -13.00
C ALA A 18 -4.13 40.05 -11.52
N SER A 19 -5.09 39.69 -10.67
CA SER A 19 -4.79 38.99 -9.44
C SER A 19 -4.28 37.60 -9.83
N ASN A 20 -3.07 37.55 -10.40
CA ASN A 20 -2.17 36.44 -10.17
C ASN A 20 -1.82 36.50 -8.68
N LEU A 21 -2.79 36.09 -7.86
CA LEU A 21 -2.49 35.54 -6.56
C LEU A 21 -1.44 34.47 -6.86
N ASN A 22 -0.20 34.73 -6.45
CA ASN A 22 0.75 33.68 -6.14
C ASN A 22 0.10 32.86 -5.01
N ALA A 23 -0.90 32.04 -5.36
CA ALA A 23 -1.38 30.99 -4.50
C ALA A 23 -0.15 30.12 -4.27
N LYS A 24 0.38 30.18 -3.05
CA LYS A 24 1.56 29.43 -2.65
C LYS A 24 1.25 27.97 -2.95
N GLU A 25 2.04 27.36 -3.82
CA GLU A 25 1.92 25.94 -4.13
C GLU A 25 2.02 25.14 -2.82
N GLY A 26 1.13 24.15 -2.70
CA GLY A 26 1.09 23.26 -1.55
C GLY A 26 2.38 22.46 -1.47
N LYS A 27 2.61 21.82 -0.33
CA LYS A 27 3.80 21.02 -0.07
C LYS A 27 3.43 19.61 0.31
N VAL A 28 4.27 18.66 -0.09
CA VAL A 28 4.27 17.33 0.51
C VAL A 28 4.99 17.42 1.86
N ILE A 29 4.29 17.08 2.94
CA ILE A 29 4.79 17.04 4.31
C ILE A 29 4.69 15.62 4.85
N GLY A 30 5.45 15.29 5.90
CA GLY A 30 5.50 13.92 6.43
C GLY A 30 6.32 12.95 5.58
N SER A 31 6.99 13.43 4.53
CA SER A 31 8.07 12.66 3.89
C SER A 31 9.18 12.44 4.91
N SER A 32 9.71 11.22 4.96
CA SER A 32 10.85 10.88 5.81
C SER A 32 12.03 10.43 4.98
N SER A 33 13.21 10.88 5.38
CA SER A 33 14.47 10.28 4.98
C SER A 33 14.75 9.06 5.85
N HIS A 34 15.38 8.05 5.26
CA HIS A 34 15.91 6.89 5.98
C HIS A 34 17.28 6.54 5.44
N GLU A 35 18.10 5.94 6.29
CA GLU A 35 19.38 5.39 5.88
C GLU A 35 19.22 3.89 5.66
N ILE A 36 19.88 3.37 4.62
CA ILE A 36 19.94 1.94 4.39
C ILE A 36 20.91 1.35 5.42
N PRO A 37 20.52 0.29 6.16
CA PRO A 37 21.39 -0.29 7.16
C PRO A 37 22.74 -0.73 6.56
N SER A 38 23.83 -0.41 7.24
CA SER A 38 25.20 -0.66 6.76
C SER A 38 25.55 -2.13 6.55
N TRP A 39 24.70 -3.04 7.03
CA TRP A 39 24.85 -4.48 6.86
C TRP A 39 24.16 -5.02 5.60
N PHE A 40 23.40 -4.19 4.87
CA PHE A 40 22.93 -4.56 3.54
C PHE A 40 24.15 -4.81 2.64
N LYS A 41 24.01 -5.79 1.76
CA LYS A 41 25.06 -6.21 0.85
C LYS A 41 25.35 -5.09 -0.14
N ASP A 42 26.63 -4.75 -0.28
CA ASP A 42 27.11 -3.98 -1.43
C ASP A 42 27.21 -4.92 -2.63
N SER A 43 26.39 -4.67 -3.64
CA SER A 43 26.18 -5.58 -4.78
C SER A 43 26.52 -4.88 -6.10
N PHE A 44 27.05 -5.66 -7.04
CA PHE A 44 27.25 -5.22 -8.44
C PHE A 44 25.96 -5.22 -9.26
N LEU A 45 24.81 -5.53 -8.63
CA LEU A 45 23.48 -5.60 -9.20
C LEU A 45 23.32 -6.62 -10.33
N ASP A 46 24.13 -7.69 -10.30
CA ASP A 46 23.81 -8.93 -10.99
C ASP A 46 22.98 -9.83 -10.05
N ILE A 47 21.67 -9.86 -10.27
CA ILE A 47 20.74 -10.54 -9.37
C ILE A 47 20.95 -12.05 -9.39
N SER A 48 21.43 -12.62 -10.50
CA SER A 48 21.76 -14.05 -10.57
C SER A 48 22.95 -14.39 -9.68
N GLU A 49 24.03 -13.63 -9.80
CA GLU A 49 25.24 -13.82 -8.99
C GLU A 49 24.95 -13.56 -7.50
N ASP A 50 24.15 -12.54 -7.19
CA ASP A 50 23.75 -12.24 -5.81
C ASP A 50 22.99 -13.40 -5.14
N ILE A 51 22.09 -14.06 -5.87
CA ILE A 51 21.35 -15.23 -5.37
C ILE A 51 22.29 -16.43 -5.16
N GLU A 52 23.25 -16.63 -6.07
CA GLU A 52 24.24 -17.71 -5.97
C GLU A 52 25.14 -17.51 -4.74
N GLU A 53 25.68 -16.30 -4.54
CA GLU A 53 26.49 -15.97 -3.36
C GLU A 53 25.73 -16.12 -2.03
N ALA A 54 24.45 -15.73 -2.01
CA ALA A 54 23.61 -15.93 -0.84
C ALA A 54 23.44 -17.44 -0.55
N SER A 55 23.21 -18.22 -1.61
CA SER A 55 23.02 -19.67 -1.53
C SER A 55 24.28 -20.40 -1.04
N GLU A 56 25.47 -20.00 -1.48
CA GLU A 56 26.76 -20.54 -1.00
C GLU A 56 26.95 -20.34 0.52
N LYS A 57 26.38 -19.26 1.06
CA LYS A 57 26.37 -18.95 2.51
C LYS A 57 25.21 -19.60 3.25
N ASN A 58 24.42 -20.45 2.60
CA ASN A 58 23.16 -21.02 3.12
C ASN A 58 22.13 -19.95 3.54
N LYS A 59 22.11 -18.82 2.83
CA LYS A 59 21.15 -17.73 3.02
C LYS A 59 20.17 -17.64 1.85
N HIS A 60 19.02 -17.03 2.12
CA HIS A 60 18.10 -16.55 1.10
C HIS A 60 18.55 -15.18 0.56
N PHE A 61 18.09 -14.82 -0.64
CA PHE A 61 18.33 -13.49 -1.19
C PHE A 61 17.06 -12.65 -1.13
N MET A 62 17.19 -11.39 -0.71
CA MET A 62 16.09 -10.45 -0.54
C MET A 62 16.44 -9.10 -1.17
N ILE A 63 15.52 -8.57 -1.97
CA ILE A 63 15.57 -7.20 -2.47
C ILE A 63 14.58 -6.37 -1.66
N PHE A 64 15.04 -5.28 -1.04
CA PHE A 64 14.21 -4.27 -0.40
C PHE A 64 14.06 -3.06 -1.35
N LEU A 65 12.86 -2.89 -1.90
CA LEU A 65 12.53 -1.80 -2.82
C LEU A 65 11.96 -0.60 -2.06
N ASP A 66 12.58 0.57 -2.18
CA ASP A 66 12.14 1.79 -1.51
C ASP A 66 12.23 3.05 -2.38
N PHE A 67 11.99 4.22 -1.79
CA PHE A 67 12.45 5.50 -2.35
C PHE A 67 12.57 6.56 -1.26
N GLU A 68 13.35 7.61 -1.55
CA GLU A 68 13.53 8.76 -0.66
C GLU A 68 12.21 9.50 -0.40
N GLY A 69 11.92 9.79 0.87
CA GLY A 69 10.67 10.43 1.28
C GLY A 69 9.51 9.45 1.54
N CYS A 70 9.78 8.14 1.65
CA CYS A 70 8.78 7.10 1.90
C CYS A 70 8.61 6.80 3.42
N PRO A 71 7.54 7.28 4.07
CA PRO A 71 7.34 7.06 5.51
C PRO A 71 7.06 5.61 5.91
N TYR A 72 6.49 4.81 5.01
CA TYR A 72 6.32 3.38 5.25
C TYR A 72 7.66 2.63 5.22
N CYS A 73 8.58 3.05 4.34
CA CYS A 73 9.90 2.45 4.18
C CYS A 73 10.75 2.73 5.42
N SER A 74 10.80 4.00 5.85
CA SER A 74 11.48 4.39 7.09
C SER A 74 10.92 3.66 8.31
N LYS A 75 9.58 3.50 8.39
CA LYS A 75 8.94 2.72 9.48
C LYS A 75 9.36 1.25 9.47
N MET A 76 9.37 0.60 8.30
CA MET A 76 9.74 -0.82 8.21
C MET A 76 11.22 -1.04 8.51
N LEU A 77 12.10 -0.20 7.96
CA LEU A 77 13.54 -0.24 8.21
C LEU A 77 13.81 -0.11 9.71
N LYS A 78 13.22 0.90 10.35
CA LYS A 78 13.36 1.13 11.78
C LYS A 78 12.92 -0.03 12.66
N GLU A 79 11.77 -0.62 12.35
CA GLU A 79 11.19 -1.67 13.21
C GLU A 79 11.78 -3.06 12.97
N SER A 80 12.33 -3.33 11.78
CA SER A 80 12.69 -4.69 11.36
C SER A 80 14.12 -4.86 10.85
N PHE A 81 14.81 -3.78 10.45
CA PHE A 81 16.12 -3.86 9.80
C PHE A 81 17.23 -3.07 10.53
N GLU A 82 16.89 -2.03 11.29
CA GLU A 82 17.87 -1.33 12.13
C GLU A 82 18.55 -2.29 13.13
N GLU A 83 19.80 -1.95 13.49
CA GLU A 83 20.61 -2.80 14.36
C GLU A 83 19.93 -2.96 15.74
N ASP A 84 20.17 -4.12 16.38
CA ASP A 84 19.76 -4.41 17.76
C ASP A 84 18.31 -4.86 18.03
N ASN A 85 17.63 -5.48 17.06
CA ASN A 85 16.38 -6.20 17.36
C ASN A 85 16.40 -7.66 16.88
N LYS A 86 15.48 -8.48 17.41
CA LYS A 86 15.41 -9.93 17.11
C LYS A 86 15.20 -10.20 15.61
N THR A 87 14.37 -9.39 14.96
CA THR A 87 14.04 -9.54 13.54
C THR A 87 15.24 -9.18 12.67
N SER A 88 15.94 -8.08 12.94
CA SER A 88 17.12 -7.69 12.16
C SER A 88 18.26 -8.70 12.31
N GLN A 89 18.49 -9.24 13.51
CA GLN A 89 19.45 -10.33 13.73
C GLN A 89 19.05 -11.61 12.98
N PHE A 90 17.76 -11.95 12.96
CA PHE A 90 17.27 -13.07 12.15
C PHE A 90 17.53 -12.86 10.67
N ILE A 91 17.29 -11.65 10.15
CA ILE A 91 17.52 -11.33 8.74
C ILE A 91 19.02 -11.44 8.42
N LYS A 92 19.90 -10.80 9.20
CA LYS A 92 21.36 -10.85 9.00
C LYS A 92 21.90 -12.28 8.92
N ASN A 93 21.38 -13.18 9.74
CA ASN A 93 21.84 -14.57 9.82
C ASN A 93 21.33 -15.45 8.67
N ASN A 94 20.18 -15.12 8.08
CA ASN A 94 19.47 -16.01 7.16
C ASN A 94 19.28 -15.45 5.75
N PHE A 95 19.53 -14.15 5.55
CA PHE A 95 19.31 -13.45 4.29
C PHE A 95 20.52 -12.58 3.94
N ASP A 96 20.87 -12.54 2.65
CA ASP A 96 21.63 -11.45 2.06
C ASP A 96 20.61 -10.48 1.43
N VAL A 97 20.70 -9.21 1.82
CA VAL A 97 19.71 -8.18 1.48
C VAL A 97 20.37 -7.08 0.68
N ILE A 98 19.78 -6.69 -0.45
CA ILE A 98 20.16 -5.47 -1.19
C ILE A 98 19.01 -4.46 -1.17
N GLU A 99 19.35 -3.19 -1.38
CA GLU A 99 18.37 -2.14 -1.64
C GLU A 99 18.31 -1.85 -3.15
N LEU A 100 17.11 -1.57 -3.65
CA LEU A 100 16.88 -0.96 -4.96
C LEU A 100 15.88 0.20 -4.84
N ASN A 101 16.14 1.29 -5.56
CA ASN A 101 15.28 2.46 -5.51
C ASN A 101 14.21 2.37 -6.60
N VAL A 102 12.92 2.46 -6.26
CA VAL A 102 11.82 2.32 -7.23
C VAL A 102 11.78 3.45 -8.28
N LYS A 103 12.45 4.57 -8.01
CA LYS A 103 12.66 5.68 -8.96
C LYS A 103 14.12 5.77 -9.43
N GLY A 104 14.93 4.79 -9.06
CA GLY A 104 16.34 4.71 -9.34
C GLY A 104 16.64 4.50 -10.82
N SER A 105 17.89 4.79 -11.18
CA SER A 105 18.39 4.69 -12.55
C SER A 105 19.67 3.86 -12.65
N ARG A 106 20.07 3.18 -11.56
CA ARG A 106 21.17 2.22 -11.64
C ARG A 106 20.77 1.08 -12.58
N GLU A 107 21.71 0.66 -13.40
CA GLU A 107 21.54 -0.53 -14.22
C GLU A 107 21.75 -1.78 -13.37
N LEU A 108 20.96 -2.82 -13.65
CA LEU A 108 21.04 -4.13 -13.02
C LEU A 108 20.80 -5.21 -14.07
N THR A 109 21.40 -6.39 -13.86
CA THR A 109 21.12 -7.59 -14.65
C THR A 109 20.10 -8.44 -13.89
N TRP A 110 18.91 -8.61 -14.48
CA TRP A 110 17.85 -9.42 -13.88
C TRP A 110 18.14 -10.92 -14.01
N VAL A 111 17.37 -11.76 -13.31
CA VAL A 111 17.58 -13.22 -13.28
C VAL A 111 17.43 -13.91 -14.65
N ASP A 112 16.79 -13.24 -15.61
CA ASP A 112 16.64 -13.70 -17.01
C ASP A 112 17.73 -13.16 -17.95
N GLY A 113 18.67 -12.38 -17.43
CA GLY A 113 19.75 -11.74 -18.20
C GLY A 113 19.39 -10.38 -18.79
N ASP A 114 18.16 -9.89 -18.61
CA ASP A 114 17.78 -8.55 -19.05
C ASP A 114 18.57 -7.50 -18.27
N VAL A 115 19.17 -6.54 -18.99
CA VAL A 115 19.75 -5.34 -18.39
C VAL A 115 18.67 -4.26 -18.33
N LEU A 116 18.33 -3.82 -17.13
CA LEU A 116 17.25 -2.87 -16.85
C LEU A 116 17.73 -1.78 -15.89
N THR A 117 17.09 -0.61 -15.92
CA THR A 117 17.20 0.30 -14.78
C THR A 117 16.35 -0.21 -13.61
N GLU A 118 16.65 0.22 -12.38
CA GLU A 118 15.80 -0.06 -11.21
C GLU A 118 14.33 0.32 -11.47
N LYS A 119 14.10 1.50 -12.06
CA LYS A 119 12.77 1.95 -12.45
C LYS A 119 12.11 1.00 -13.46
N ASP A 120 12.80 0.61 -14.53
CA ASP A 120 12.25 -0.32 -15.54
C ASP A 120 11.91 -1.68 -14.93
N LEU A 121 12.73 -2.16 -14.00
CA LEU A 121 12.44 -3.37 -13.23
C LEU A 121 11.15 -3.21 -12.42
N THR A 122 10.97 -2.09 -11.71
CA THR A 122 9.75 -1.87 -10.92
C THR A 122 8.48 -1.80 -11.78
N GLU A 123 8.57 -1.22 -12.98
CA GLU A 123 7.49 -1.20 -13.96
C GLU A 123 7.22 -2.61 -14.52
N LYS A 124 8.27 -3.37 -14.90
CA LYS A 124 8.19 -4.79 -15.33
C LYS A 124 7.50 -5.65 -14.27
N LEU A 125 7.84 -5.41 -13.01
CA LEU A 125 7.32 -6.14 -11.85
C LEU A 125 5.97 -5.62 -11.33
N LYS A 126 5.46 -4.51 -11.88
CA LYS A 126 4.20 -3.85 -11.46
C LYS A 126 4.17 -3.53 -9.97
N ILE A 127 5.28 -2.97 -9.45
CA ILE A 127 5.36 -2.56 -8.05
C ILE A 127 4.40 -1.39 -7.80
N GLN A 128 3.54 -1.53 -6.78
CA GLN A 128 2.53 -0.50 -6.43
C GLN A 128 2.68 0.04 -5.02
N TYR A 129 3.44 -0.63 -4.17
CA TYR A 129 3.66 -0.27 -2.77
C TYR A 129 5.15 -0.12 -2.50
N SER A 130 5.51 0.82 -1.63
CA SER A 130 6.85 0.88 -1.05
C SER A 130 6.70 0.91 0.49
N PRO A 131 7.50 0.12 1.23
CA PRO A 131 8.51 -0.79 0.71
C PRO A 131 7.89 -1.99 -0.03
N THR A 132 8.62 -2.59 -0.97
CA THR A 132 8.28 -3.93 -1.48
C THR A 132 9.48 -4.85 -1.28
N LEU A 133 9.24 -6.07 -0.79
CA LEU A 133 10.29 -7.06 -0.63
C LEU A 133 10.11 -8.16 -1.66
N ILE A 134 11.17 -8.53 -2.36
CA ILE A 134 11.20 -9.67 -3.28
C ILE A 134 12.21 -10.67 -2.75
N ILE A 135 11.75 -11.88 -2.47
CA ILE A 135 12.57 -12.91 -1.82
C ILE A 135 12.70 -14.11 -2.75
N PHE A 136 13.93 -14.58 -2.90
CA PHE A 136 14.28 -15.65 -3.83
C PHE A 136 14.71 -16.93 -3.11
N ASN A 137 14.48 -18.06 -3.77
CA ASN A 137 15.15 -19.31 -3.42
C ASN A 137 16.45 -19.49 -4.22
N SER A 138 17.18 -20.57 -3.94
CA SER A 138 18.43 -20.93 -4.63
C SER A 138 18.27 -21.26 -6.11
N ASN A 139 17.04 -21.48 -6.58
CA ASN A 139 16.74 -21.73 -8.00
C ASN A 139 16.41 -20.44 -8.77
N LYS A 140 16.64 -19.27 -8.15
CA LYS A 140 16.32 -17.94 -8.70
C LYS A 140 14.83 -17.67 -8.88
N GLU A 141 13.98 -18.44 -8.21
CA GLU A 141 12.53 -18.26 -8.22
C GLU A 141 12.10 -17.29 -7.12
N ILE A 142 11.17 -16.39 -7.42
CA ILE A 142 10.55 -15.53 -6.41
C ILE A 142 9.60 -16.39 -5.58
N VAL A 143 9.93 -16.58 -4.31
CA VAL A 143 9.14 -17.39 -3.36
C VAL A 143 8.23 -16.54 -2.46
N ALA A 144 8.52 -15.25 -2.34
CA ALA A 144 7.62 -14.30 -1.72
C ALA A 144 7.77 -12.90 -2.31
N ARG A 145 6.64 -12.19 -2.36
CA ARG A 145 6.58 -10.75 -2.56
C ARG A 145 5.76 -10.14 -1.43
N VAL A 146 6.35 -9.22 -0.68
CA VAL A 146 5.69 -8.50 0.41
C VAL A 146 5.40 -7.08 -0.06
N ASN A 147 4.12 -6.72 -0.16
CA ASN A 147 3.70 -5.41 -0.64
C ASN A 147 3.40 -4.48 0.54
N GLY A 148 4.18 -3.41 0.68
CA GLY A 148 4.01 -2.40 1.71
C GLY A 148 4.51 -2.83 3.09
N TYR A 149 4.39 -1.92 4.05
CA TYR A 149 4.88 -2.12 5.41
C TYR A 149 4.23 -3.34 6.10
N ARG A 150 5.04 -4.08 6.87
CA ARG A 150 4.63 -5.10 7.83
C ARG A 150 5.28 -4.76 9.17
N ASN A 151 4.54 -4.89 10.28
CA ASN A 151 5.16 -4.79 11.61
C ASN A 151 6.12 -5.96 11.83
N SER A 152 7.04 -5.82 12.78
CA SER A 152 8.08 -6.82 13.05
C SER A 152 7.54 -8.22 13.36
N THR A 153 6.36 -8.34 13.97
CA THR A 153 5.74 -9.66 14.28
C THR A 153 5.20 -10.32 13.02
N ASP A 154 4.39 -9.60 12.23
CA ASP A 154 3.87 -10.14 10.98
C ASP A 154 4.98 -10.42 9.97
N PHE A 155 6.01 -9.56 9.94
CA PHE A 155 7.16 -9.77 9.09
C PHE A 155 7.97 -11.01 9.52
N GLN A 156 8.12 -11.27 10.82
CA GLN A 156 8.77 -12.50 11.29
C GLN A 156 8.06 -13.76 10.79
N TYR A 157 6.73 -13.78 10.71
CA TYR A 157 6.02 -14.94 10.14
C TYR A 157 6.35 -15.16 8.65
N ILE A 158 6.55 -14.10 7.88
CA ILE A 158 7.00 -14.19 6.48
C ILE A 158 8.43 -14.75 6.45
N LEU A 159 9.32 -14.23 7.29
CA LEU A 159 10.71 -14.69 7.36
C LEU A 159 10.82 -16.16 7.76
N ASP A 160 10.02 -16.60 8.74
CA ASP A 160 9.96 -18.00 9.19
C ASP A 160 9.42 -18.93 8.09
N PHE A 161 8.40 -18.49 7.34
CA PHE A 161 7.86 -19.24 6.20
C PHE A 161 8.92 -19.50 5.13
N ILE A 162 9.73 -18.47 4.82
CA ILE A 162 10.84 -18.59 3.88
C ILE A 162 11.95 -19.47 4.44
N GLN A 163 12.43 -19.19 5.65
CA GLN A 163 13.55 -19.90 6.24
C GLN A 163 13.28 -21.40 6.40
N THR A 164 12.04 -21.78 6.72
CA THR A 164 11.63 -23.18 6.83
C THR A 164 11.34 -23.84 5.48
N LYS A 165 11.46 -23.10 4.38
CA LYS A 165 11.09 -23.51 3.02
C LYS A 165 9.67 -24.04 2.91
N SER A 166 8.77 -23.51 3.73
CA SER A 166 7.35 -23.94 3.76
C SER A 166 6.64 -23.66 2.44
N TYR A 167 7.13 -22.70 1.65
CA TYR A 167 6.66 -22.38 0.29
C TYR A 167 6.76 -23.55 -0.70
N GLU A 168 7.59 -24.56 -0.43
CA GLU A 168 7.68 -25.75 -1.29
C GLU A 168 6.46 -26.69 -1.13
N LYS A 169 5.64 -26.46 -0.09
CA LYS A 169 4.55 -27.37 0.30
C LYS A 169 3.18 -26.70 0.31
N ILE A 170 3.10 -25.46 0.80
CA ILE A 170 1.85 -24.73 1.00
C ILE A 170 2.03 -23.26 0.66
N ASP A 171 0.95 -22.58 0.26
CA ASP A 171 0.95 -21.13 0.07
C ASP A 171 1.03 -20.39 1.42
N PHE A 172 1.42 -19.11 1.36
CA PHE A 172 1.64 -18.30 2.56
C PHE A 172 0.36 -18.05 3.37
N THR A 173 -0.79 -17.89 2.72
CA THR A 173 -2.06 -17.65 3.42
C THR A 173 -2.49 -18.90 4.21
N THR A 174 -2.31 -20.08 3.62
CA THR A 174 -2.51 -21.37 4.30
C THR A 174 -1.52 -21.54 5.45
N TYR A 175 -0.24 -21.20 5.25
CA TYR A 175 0.76 -21.21 6.32
C TYR A 175 0.35 -20.31 7.49
N LEU A 176 -0.01 -19.06 7.23
CA LEU A 176 -0.43 -18.11 8.27
C LEU A 176 -1.64 -18.60 9.06
N SER A 177 -2.56 -19.32 8.41
CA SER A 177 -3.72 -19.94 9.05
C SER A 177 -3.37 -21.14 9.93
N SER A 178 -2.24 -21.80 9.66
CA SER A 178 -1.72 -22.92 10.47
C SER A 178 -0.88 -22.46 11.67
N VAL A 179 -0.31 -21.25 11.58
CA VAL A 179 0.44 -20.64 12.68
C VAL A 179 -0.55 -20.26 13.78
N ASN A 180 -0.31 -20.75 15.00
CA ASN A 180 -1.09 -20.34 16.17
C ASN A 180 -0.72 -18.92 16.59
N LYS A 181 -1.31 -17.93 15.91
CA LYS A 181 -1.15 -16.51 16.23
C LYS A 181 -1.86 -16.22 17.56
N LYS A 182 -1.24 -15.36 18.37
CA LYS A 182 -1.87 -14.92 19.62
C LYS A 182 -3.07 -14.03 19.29
N ASP A 183 -4.17 -14.26 20.00
CA ASP A 183 -5.28 -13.32 20.07
C ASP A 183 -4.74 -12.02 20.70
N THR A 184 -4.49 -11.01 19.88
CA THR A 184 -3.94 -9.70 20.27
C THR A 184 -4.96 -8.59 20.08
N TYR A 185 -6.07 -8.87 19.38
CA TYR A 185 -7.08 -7.90 19.01
C TYR A 185 -8.50 -8.41 19.34
N ALA A 186 -9.36 -7.46 19.73
CA ALA A 186 -10.79 -7.67 19.83
C ALA A 186 -11.51 -6.68 18.91
N PHE A 187 -12.49 -7.17 18.15
CA PHE A 187 -13.25 -6.37 17.20
C PHE A 187 -13.82 -5.08 17.82
N ILE A 188 -13.29 -3.92 17.41
CA ILE A 188 -13.73 -2.61 17.92
C ILE A 188 -15.08 -2.23 17.28
N PRO A 189 -16.15 -1.94 18.04
CA PRO A 189 -17.43 -1.51 17.48
C PRO A 189 -17.29 -0.19 16.72
N ASN A 190 -17.87 -0.10 15.52
CA ASN A 190 -17.89 1.13 14.72
C ASN A 190 -19.25 1.30 14.05
N LYS A 191 -19.88 2.47 14.22
CA LYS A 191 -21.23 2.77 13.69
C LYS A 191 -21.27 2.85 12.15
N MET A 192 -20.12 3.00 11.49
CA MET A 192 -20.05 3.01 10.03
C MET A 192 -20.29 1.62 9.42
N PHE A 193 -20.08 0.56 10.20
CA PHE A 193 -20.20 -0.81 9.70
C PHE A 193 -21.65 -1.29 9.78
N LYS A 194 -22.12 -1.88 8.68
CA LYS A 194 -23.43 -2.52 8.60
C LYS A 194 -23.30 -4.01 8.81
N GLU A 195 -24.28 -4.59 9.50
CA GLU A 195 -24.42 -6.03 9.68
C GLU A 195 -25.20 -6.61 8.49
N LEU A 196 -24.50 -6.91 7.40
CA LEU A 196 -25.07 -7.47 6.17
C LEU A 196 -24.24 -8.66 5.70
N ASN A 197 -24.92 -9.70 5.22
CA ASN A 197 -24.30 -10.87 4.58
C ASN A 197 -24.66 -11.00 3.09
N ASP A 198 -25.63 -10.24 2.58
CA ASP A 198 -25.97 -10.16 1.15
C ASP A 198 -25.69 -8.75 0.59
N LEU A 199 -24.63 -8.65 -0.22
CA LEU A 199 -24.18 -7.41 -0.84
C LEU A 199 -24.67 -7.25 -2.29
N SER A 200 -25.35 -8.25 -2.85
CA SER A 200 -25.72 -8.29 -4.28
C SER A 200 -26.72 -7.20 -4.70
N LYS A 201 -27.49 -6.69 -3.72
CA LYS A 201 -28.51 -5.65 -3.88
C LYS A 201 -28.00 -4.24 -3.57
N ILE A 202 -26.77 -4.11 -3.09
CA ILE A 202 -26.19 -2.82 -2.73
C ILE A 202 -25.85 -2.04 -4.00
N LYS A 203 -26.33 -0.79 -4.06
CA LYS A 203 -26.14 0.11 -5.21
C LYS A 203 -24.96 1.07 -5.06
N THR A 204 -24.57 1.38 -3.82
CA THR A 204 -23.38 2.19 -3.54
C THR A 204 -22.12 1.36 -3.75
N PRO A 205 -20.95 2.00 -3.87
CA PRO A 205 -19.67 1.32 -3.62
C PRO A 205 -19.72 0.51 -2.32
N VAL A 206 -18.99 -0.59 -2.27
CA VAL A 206 -18.93 -1.50 -1.11
C VAL A 206 -17.49 -1.66 -0.65
N ALA A 207 -17.27 -1.53 0.66
CA ALA A 207 -16.01 -1.88 1.30
C ALA A 207 -16.24 -3.09 2.20
N ILE A 208 -15.53 -4.19 1.94
CA ILE A 208 -15.53 -5.39 2.79
C ILE A 208 -14.21 -5.38 3.56
N ILE A 209 -14.28 -5.15 4.87
CA ILE A 209 -13.12 -5.10 5.77
C ILE A 209 -12.97 -6.45 6.46
N PHE A 210 -11.81 -7.08 6.31
CA PHE A 210 -11.44 -8.35 6.91
C PHE A 210 -10.54 -8.08 8.11
N GLU A 211 -11.04 -8.36 9.30
CA GLU A 211 -10.29 -8.33 10.55
C GLU A 211 -10.33 -9.72 11.19
N ASP A 212 -9.36 -10.05 12.03
CA ASP A 212 -9.41 -11.22 12.88
C ASP A 212 -8.66 -10.94 14.17
N LYS A 213 -8.75 -11.84 15.14
CA LYS A 213 -8.16 -11.64 16.47
C LYS A 213 -6.63 -11.55 16.49
N SER A 214 -5.96 -11.90 15.40
CA SER A 214 -4.51 -11.76 15.26
C SER A 214 -4.09 -10.42 14.62
N CYS A 215 -5.05 -9.54 14.31
CA CYS A 215 -4.82 -8.30 13.60
C CYS A 215 -4.15 -7.21 14.46
N ILE A 216 -2.82 -7.21 14.48
CA ILE A 216 -2.01 -6.21 15.21
C ILE A 216 -2.31 -4.78 14.75
N GLN A 217 -2.57 -4.59 13.45
CA GLN A 217 -2.78 -3.24 12.88
C GLN A 217 -4.24 -2.77 12.94
N CYS A 218 -5.17 -3.58 13.42
CA CYS A 218 -6.57 -3.19 13.51
C CYS A 218 -6.77 -2.08 14.56
N ASP A 219 -6.05 -2.11 15.68
CA ASP A 219 -6.10 -1.02 16.66
C ASP A 219 -5.65 0.31 16.05
N HIS A 220 -4.56 0.30 15.28
CA HIS A 220 -4.12 1.49 14.55
C HIS A 220 -5.18 1.95 13.54
N PHE A 221 -5.72 1.03 12.75
CA PHE A 221 -6.76 1.32 11.78
C PHE A 221 -7.98 2.01 12.42
N HIS A 222 -8.50 1.48 13.53
CA HIS A 222 -9.64 2.07 14.22
C HIS A 222 -9.33 3.39 14.91
N ASN A 223 -8.18 3.51 15.56
CA ASN A 223 -7.86 4.67 16.40
C ASN A 223 -7.25 5.84 15.63
N LYS A 224 -6.65 5.59 14.45
CA LYS A 224 -5.96 6.60 13.64
C LYS A 224 -6.60 6.82 12.28
N ILE A 225 -6.89 5.75 11.54
CA ILE A 225 -7.40 5.87 10.16
C ILE A 225 -8.90 6.20 10.18
N LEU A 226 -9.69 5.45 10.94
CA LEU A 226 -11.15 5.63 11.01
C LEU A 226 -11.58 6.84 11.87
N THR A 227 -10.64 7.56 12.49
CA THR A 227 -10.89 8.82 13.21
C THR A 227 -10.52 10.04 12.37
N ASN A 228 -9.81 9.86 11.25
CA ASN A 228 -9.45 10.96 10.36
C ASN A 228 -10.69 11.45 9.58
N LYS A 229 -10.97 12.76 9.66
CA LYS A 229 -12.16 13.36 9.04
C LYS A 229 -12.25 13.13 7.53
N ASP A 230 -11.15 13.27 6.79
CA ASP A 230 -11.17 13.12 5.34
C ASP A 230 -11.42 11.66 4.94
N VAL A 231 -10.89 10.71 5.72
CA VAL A 231 -11.15 9.28 5.54
C VAL A 231 -12.62 8.97 5.81
N ILE A 232 -13.20 9.50 6.90
CA ILE A 232 -14.62 9.34 7.23
C ILE A 232 -15.51 9.92 6.11
N ASP A 233 -15.18 11.09 5.60
CA ASP A 233 -15.92 11.76 4.54
C ASP A 233 -15.92 10.92 3.25
N GLU A 234 -14.79 10.32 2.86
CA GLU A 234 -14.72 9.39 1.71
C GLU A 234 -15.45 8.07 1.99
N PHE A 235 -15.34 7.50 3.20
CA PHE A 235 -16.04 6.28 3.57
C PHE A 235 -17.56 6.44 3.60
N SER A 236 -18.08 7.64 3.87
CA SER A 236 -19.53 7.91 3.86
C SER A 236 -20.22 7.59 2.52
N LYS A 237 -19.44 7.49 1.43
CA LYS A 237 -19.89 7.13 0.08
C LYS A 237 -20.04 5.62 -0.12
N PHE A 238 -19.55 4.81 0.82
CA PHE A 238 -19.55 3.35 0.76
C PHE A 238 -20.63 2.76 1.67
N THR A 239 -21.13 1.59 1.28
CA THR A 239 -21.67 0.63 2.24
C THR A 239 -20.52 -0.21 2.76
N ILE A 240 -20.26 -0.13 4.06
CA ILE A 240 -19.12 -0.77 4.70
C ILE A 240 -19.61 -1.93 5.53
N ILE A 241 -19.01 -3.10 5.34
CA ILE A 241 -19.19 -4.23 6.25
C ILE A 241 -17.84 -4.65 6.81
N ARG A 242 -17.87 -5.19 8.03
CA ARG A 242 -16.74 -5.89 8.60
C ARG A 242 -17.08 -7.37 8.73
N VAL A 243 -16.13 -8.22 8.37
CA VAL A 243 -16.23 -9.67 8.56
C VAL A 243 -15.02 -10.19 9.34
N ASP A 244 -15.24 -11.22 10.15
CA ASP A 244 -14.14 -12.02 10.70
C ASP A 244 -13.50 -12.80 9.55
N ALA A 245 -12.23 -12.57 9.30
CA ALA A 245 -11.46 -13.19 8.22
C ALA A 245 -11.44 -14.72 8.30
N ASN A 246 -11.62 -15.31 9.49
CA ASN A 246 -11.65 -16.77 9.70
C ASN A 246 -13.06 -17.37 9.65
N SER A 247 -14.09 -16.54 9.47
CA SER A 247 -15.49 -16.98 9.46
C SER A 247 -15.81 -17.84 8.24
N THR A 248 -16.56 -18.91 8.47
CA THR A 248 -17.16 -19.78 7.44
C THR A 248 -18.63 -19.45 7.16
N LYS A 249 -19.16 -18.36 7.74
CA LYS A 249 -20.53 -17.91 7.47
C LYS A 249 -20.66 -17.46 6.01
N GLU A 250 -21.83 -17.73 5.42
CA GLU A 250 -22.12 -17.32 4.03
C GLU A 250 -22.03 -15.80 3.89
N LEU A 251 -21.33 -15.37 2.84
CA LEU A 251 -21.24 -14.00 2.36
C LEU A 251 -21.58 -14.00 0.86
N ILE A 252 -22.56 -13.20 0.46
CA ILE A 252 -22.91 -12.97 -0.95
C ILE A 252 -22.28 -11.66 -1.38
N LEU A 253 -21.36 -11.73 -2.35
CA LEU A 253 -20.61 -10.58 -2.85
C LEU A 253 -21.48 -9.65 -3.71
N PRO A 254 -21.00 -8.42 -4.00
CA PRO A 254 -21.68 -7.50 -4.92
C PRO A 254 -21.94 -8.11 -6.32
N THR A 255 -21.10 -9.07 -6.73
CA THR A 255 -21.24 -9.85 -7.97
C THR A 255 -22.41 -10.85 -7.94
N GLY A 256 -22.93 -11.18 -6.75
CA GLY A 256 -23.87 -12.29 -6.52
C GLY A 256 -23.20 -13.63 -6.22
N GLU A 257 -21.87 -13.72 -6.28
CA GLU A 257 -21.11 -14.91 -5.89
C GLU A 257 -21.30 -15.20 -4.40
N LYS A 258 -21.64 -16.44 -4.06
CA LYS A 258 -21.68 -16.94 -2.68
C LYS A 258 -20.31 -17.47 -2.28
N THR A 259 -19.82 -17.04 -1.13
CA THR A 259 -18.52 -17.46 -0.57
C THR A 259 -18.55 -17.41 0.95
N THR A 260 -17.38 -17.55 1.59
CA THR A 260 -17.17 -17.25 3.01
C THR A 260 -16.02 -16.24 3.14
N PRO A 261 -15.96 -15.44 4.23
CA PRO A 261 -14.81 -14.58 4.50
C PRO A 261 -13.47 -15.32 4.42
N LYS A 262 -13.39 -16.52 5.00
CA LYS A 262 -12.18 -17.35 4.98
C LYS A 262 -11.75 -17.73 3.57
N SER A 263 -12.67 -18.31 2.79
CA SER A 263 -12.37 -18.71 1.41
C SER A 263 -12.00 -17.52 0.52
N LEU A 264 -12.58 -16.34 0.80
CA LEU A 264 -12.29 -15.13 0.05
C LEU A 264 -10.89 -14.57 0.37
N VAL A 265 -10.48 -14.58 1.64
CA VAL A 265 -9.10 -14.25 2.05
C VAL A 265 -8.09 -15.13 1.33
N GLU A 266 -8.31 -16.45 1.33
CA GLU A 266 -7.44 -17.43 0.67
C GLU A 266 -7.39 -17.20 -0.84
N LYS A 267 -8.56 -17.08 -1.49
CA LYS A 267 -8.68 -16.84 -2.95
C LYS A 267 -8.00 -15.54 -3.40
N MET A 268 -8.08 -14.49 -2.59
CA MET A 268 -7.51 -13.18 -2.90
C MET A 268 -6.07 -13.02 -2.40
N ASN A 269 -5.51 -14.04 -1.73
CA ASN A 269 -4.19 -14.02 -1.10
C ASN A 269 -4.00 -12.80 -0.17
N LEU A 270 -5.01 -12.50 0.66
CA LEU A 270 -4.95 -11.38 1.60
C LEU A 270 -4.07 -11.77 2.80
N ASP A 271 -2.80 -11.40 2.74
CA ASP A 271 -1.78 -11.73 3.75
C ASP A 271 -1.62 -10.65 4.85
N TYR A 272 -2.37 -9.56 4.76
CA TYR A 272 -2.36 -8.43 5.70
C TYR A 272 -3.73 -8.22 6.37
N ARG A 273 -3.73 -7.70 7.59
CA ARG A 273 -4.94 -7.31 8.33
C ARG A 273 -4.80 -5.90 8.91
N PRO A 274 -5.83 -5.02 8.83
CA PRO A 274 -7.09 -5.26 8.14
C PRO A 274 -6.89 -5.31 6.61
N GLY A 275 -7.50 -6.31 5.96
CA GLY A 275 -7.57 -6.36 4.49
C GLY A 275 -8.87 -5.73 4.03
N ILE A 276 -8.87 -4.97 2.92
CA ILE A 276 -10.08 -4.30 2.43
C ILE A 276 -10.27 -4.54 0.95
N LEU A 277 -11.44 -5.07 0.58
CA LEU A 277 -11.86 -5.18 -0.81
C LEU A 277 -12.84 -4.06 -1.13
N LEU A 278 -12.52 -3.27 -2.17
CA LEU A 278 -13.31 -2.12 -2.60
C LEU A 278 -14.00 -2.42 -3.94
N TYR A 279 -15.32 -2.52 -3.89
CA TYR A 279 -16.17 -2.76 -5.05
C TYR A 279 -16.87 -1.47 -5.51
N ASN A 280 -17.02 -1.31 -6.81
CA ASN A 280 -17.94 -0.35 -7.42
C ASN A 280 -18.54 -0.96 -8.70
N ASP A 281 -19.79 -0.60 -9.02
CA ASP A 281 -20.54 -1.18 -10.14
C ASP A 281 -20.48 -2.73 -10.19
N LYS A 282 -20.56 -3.37 -9.01
CA LYS A 282 -20.47 -4.82 -8.81
C LYS A 282 -19.15 -5.48 -9.24
N LYS A 283 -18.09 -4.69 -9.47
CA LYS A 283 -16.75 -5.19 -9.79
C LYS A 283 -15.80 -4.86 -8.63
N LEU A 284 -14.85 -5.77 -8.37
CA LEU A 284 -13.73 -5.45 -7.50
C LEU A 284 -12.83 -4.46 -8.24
N ILE A 285 -12.62 -3.28 -7.66
CA ILE A 285 -11.85 -2.20 -8.27
C ILE A 285 -10.45 -2.11 -7.66
N SER A 286 -10.36 -2.23 -6.34
CA SER A 286 -9.09 -2.12 -5.62
C SER A 286 -9.09 -2.99 -4.37
N THR A 287 -7.89 -3.37 -3.95
CA THR A 287 -7.62 -4.04 -2.69
C THR A 287 -6.69 -3.17 -1.86
N ILE A 288 -6.89 -3.13 -0.55
CA ILE A 288 -5.94 -2.57 0.41
C ILE A 288 -5.46 -3.73 1.28
N ASP A 289 -4.20 -4.11 1.11
CA ASP A 289 -3.51 -5.24 1.73
C ASP A 289 -2.16 -4.81 2.33
N ALA A 290 -2.08 -3.55 2.74
CA ALA A 290 -0.96 -2.94 3.43
C ALA A 290 -1.43 -1.77 4.29
N LEU A 291 -0.54 -1.30 5.17
CA LEU A 291 -0.77 -0.05 5.89
C LEU A 291 -0.81 1.12 4.91
N LEU A 292 -1.89 1.89 4.94
CA LEU A 292 -1.99 3.19 4.28
C LEU A 292 -2.29 4.27 5.31
N PHE A 293 -1.46 5.31 5.33
CA PHE A 293 -1.70 6.53 6.09
C PHE A 293 -2.88 7.33 5.51
N PRO A 294 -3.47 8.26 6.29
CA PRO A 294 -4.78 8.84 5.97
C PRO A 294 -4.90 9.40 4.55
N PHE A 295 -3.87 10.08 4.04
CA PHE A 295 -3.89 10.62 2.67
C PHE A 295 -4.01 9.53 1.61
N HIS A 296 -3.16 8.50 1.66
CA HIS A 296 -3.22 7.41 0.68
C HIS A 296 -4.50 6.59 0.82
N PHE A 297 -4.97 6.40 2.06
CA PHE A 297 -6.19 5.68 2.36
C PHE A 297 -7.43 6.41 1.79
N LYS A 298 -7.57 7.72 2.04
CA LYS A 298 -8.70 8.48 1.48
C LYS A 298 -8.67 8.53 -0.05
N GLU A 299 -7.49 8.62 -0.65
CA GLU A 299 -7.38 8.75 -2.10
C GLU A 299 -7.70 7.44 -2.84
N VAL A 300 -7.41 6.26 -2.25
CA VAL A 300 -7.89 4.98 -2.82
C VAL A 300 -9.41 4.84 -2.69
N LEU A 301 -10.01 5.30 -1.58
CA LEU A 301 -11.48 5.36 -1.44
C LEU A 301 -12.10 6.30 -2.48
N ARG A 302 -11.49 7.47 -2.69
CA ARG A 302 -11.94 8.45 -3.69
C ARG A 302 -11.81 7.90 -5.10
N TYR A 303 -10.70 7.21 -5.40
CA TYR A 303 -10.46 6.55 -6.69
C TYR A 303 -11.60 5.59 -7.05
N VAL A 304 -12.03 4.78 -6.09
CA VAL A 304 -13.12 3.81 -6.28
C VAL A 304 -14.49 4.51 -6.31
N SER A 305 -14.84 5.31 -5.31
CA SER A 305 -16.18 5.93 -5.20
C SER A 305 -16.46 6.93 -6.31
N GLY A 306 -15.45 7.69 -6.73
CA GLY A 306 -15.53 8.67 -7.81
C GLY A 306 -15.35 8.10 -9.22
N LYS A 307 -15.24 6.78 -9.38
CA LYS A 307 -15.03 6.09 -10.68
C LYS A 307 -13.79 6.54 -11.46
N HIS A 308 -12.73 6.98 -10.76
CA HIS A 308 -11.49 7.41 -11.41
C HIS A 308 -10.76 6.27 -12.11
N TYR A 309 -11.04 5.02 -11.72
CA TYR A 309 -10.58 3.82 -12.42
C TYR A 309 -11.04 3.71 -13.88
N VAL A 310 -12.06 4.47 -14.30
CA VAL A 310 -12.47 4.54 -15.71
C VAL A 310 -11.46 5.35 -16.53
N GLN A 311 -10.96 6.46 -15.97
CA GLN A 311 -9.97 7.31 -16.63
C GLN A 311 -8.54 6.77 -16.47
N TYR A 312 -8.25 6.14 -15.33
CA TYR A 312 -6.94 5.59 -14.99
C TYR A 312 -7.02 4.07 -14.76
N PRO A 313 -7.31 3.26 -15.80
CA PRO A 313 -7.62 1.84 -15.63
C PRO A 313 -6.40 0.95 -15.33
N LYS A 314 -5.19 1.45 -15.53
CA LYS A 314 -3.96 0.66 -15.39
C LYS A 314 -3.55 0.49 -13.93
N THR A 315 -3.50 1.58 -13.16
CA THR A 315 -3.08 1.58 -11.76
C THR A 315 -3.64 2.78 -11.02
N TYR A 316 -3.95 2.57 -9.74
CA TYR A 316 -4.29 3.65 -8.80
C TYR A 316 -3.19 4.73 -8.73
N LEU A 317 -1.93 4.36 -8.95
CA LEU A 317 -0.80 5.31 -8.92
C LEU A 317 -0.88 6.36 -10.05
N ASP A 318 -1.46 6.00 -11.20
CA ASP A 318 -1.65 6.94 -12.31
C ASP A 318 -2.62 8.05 -11.90
N TYR A 319 -3.70 7.67 -11.22
CA TYR A 319 -4.66 8.61 -10.63
C TYR A 319 -4.00 9.44 -9.51
N LEU A 320 -3.32 8.78 -8.57
CA LEU A 320 -2.74 9.43 -7.39
C LEU A 320 -1.76 10.53 -7.79
N ARG A 321 -0.91 10.29 -8.79
CA ARG A 321 0.06 11.29 -9.30
C ARG A 321 -0.65 12.55 -9.81
N VAL A 322 -1.69 12.40 -10.62
CA VAL A 322 -2.46 13.55 -11.15
C VAL A 322 -3.17 14.28 -10.02
N ARG A 323 -3.73 13.53 -9.06
CA ARG A 323 -4.44 14.11 -7.93
C ARG A 323 -3.51 14.88 -6.99
N GLN A 324 -2.31 14.38 -6.74
CA GLN A 324 -1.30 15.08 -5.94
C GLN A 324 -0.91 16.40 -6.61
N ASP A 325 -0.60 16.38 -7.90
CA ASP A 325 -0.29 17.59 -8.67
C ASP A 325 -1.44 18.62 -8.63
N GLU A 326 -2.68 18.17 -8.76
CA GLU A 326 -3.87 19.03 -8.66
C GLU A 326 -3.98 19.72 -7.28
N LEU A 327 -3.81 18.95 -6.19
CA LEU A 327 -3.90 19.46 -4.82
C LEU A 327 -2.79 20.47 -4.52
N LEU A 328 -1.55 20.17 -4.91
CA LEU A 328 -0.42 21.06 -4.69
C LEU A 328 -0.60 22.37 -5.46
N LYS A 329 -1.05 22.32 -6.72
CA LYS A 329 -1.37 23.53 -7.51
C LYS A 329 -2.50 24.38 -6.93
N GLN A 330 -3.41 23.76 -6.15
CA GLN A 330 -4.46 24.47 -5.41
C GLN A 330 -3.96 25.07 -4.08
N GLY A 331 -2.69 24.89 -3.73
CA GLY A 331 -2.12 25.34 -2.47
C GLY A 331 -2.44 24.43 -1.28
N ILE A 332 -2.89 23.19 -1.53
CA ILE A 332 -3.24 22.23 -0.49
C ILE A 332 -2.01 21.39 -0.14
N ASP A 333 -1.60 21.45 1.12
CA ASP A 333 -0.53 20.59 1.65
C ASP A 333 -1.00 19.13 1.73
N ILE A 334 -0.09 18.21 1.40
CA ILE A 334 -0.33 16.77 1.40
C ILE A 334 0.52 16.14 2.51
N ASN A 335 -0.11 15.69 3.59
CA ASN A 335 0.57 14.88 4.60
C ASN A 335 0.61 13.41 4.18
N VAL A 336 1.80 12.91 3.85
CA VAL A 336 2.00 11.50 3.48
C VAL A 336 2.27 10.58 4.67
N ALA A 337 2.39 11.11 5.89
CA ALA A 337 2.59 10.35 7.13
C ALA A 337 1.28 10.20 7.95
N GLU A 338 1.41 9.67 9.17
CA GLU A 338 0.31 9.50 10.16
C GLU A 338 -0.40 10.80 10.54
#